data_AF-A0AA44I1N6-F1
#
_entry.id   AF-A0AA44I1N6-F1
#
_cell.length_a   1.000
_cell.length_b   1.000
_cell.length_c   1.000
_cell.angle_alpha   90.00
_cell.angle_beta   90.00
_cell.angle_gamma   90.00
#
_symmetry.space_group_name_H-M   'P 1'
#
loop_
_entity.id
_entity.type
_entity.pdbx_description
1 polymer ?
#
loop_
_entity_poly.entity_id
_entity_poly.type
_entity_poly.pdbx_seq_one_letter_code
_entity_poly.pdbx_strand_id
1 'polypeptide(L)'
;MNVRERIQFYNNFTKSSPAIDQKNRIQGNLYKKSLLLSEKITKIRERNNFESNAPKNHLNKENDINSKEVVAANKIKRCFRGHLEKLEKMKSEGLYTNKGFIKTTYNGDNKSIHGREYYHSRNKDHPIVYKPSEIPSGVEKGSFKIVTRKDDRFVALEPIRKYDRFETDNNFKDIKDIRSINTGLAVSTKLIIDRNAGVCVSKYIKSGNTIPYGAFENAANDLKTLHQRNGYLRDIKPGNTAYDGKQINFIDIDDRISLKRKMLSLVSMFNIYGKEVIYTPKYMTEGLLHNIYKCSPTRSGRLILRKTSITYSLRVADEYAFLMTMIASTTKGNNLKSSINKAKTDTLGIKILDNITDKIYNCNDVKELKHLNEWYNKTKSEYIYPGVMNKDNGKYFTPWLEANIKSEHHKSVRSLLTDPARYADTSPKTHLADMLLFK
;
A
#
# COMPACT_ATOMS: atom_id res chain seq x y z
N MET A 1 -17.61 -3.30 10.04
CA MET A 1 -18.77 -4.15 9.73
C MET A 1 -19.78 -3.97 10.86
N ASN A 2 -20.89 -3.28 10.57
CA ASN A 2 -21.96 -3.11 11.57
C ASN A 2 -22.65 -4.45 11.83
N VAL A 3 -23.51 -4.52 12.86
CA VAL A 3 -24.15 -5.78 13.27
C VAL A 3 -25.00 -6.38 12.14
N ARG A 4 -25.74 -5.55 11.37
CA ARG A 4 -26.54 -6.00 10.21
C ARG A 4 -25.68 -6.57 9.07
N GLU A 5 -24.51 -6.01 8.82
CA GLU A 5 -23.57 -6.51 7.82
C GLU A 5 -22.89 -7.81 8.28
N ARG A 6 -22.64 -7.96 9.60
CA ARG A 6 -22.23 -9.24 10.20
C ARG A 6 -23.32 -10.29 10.03
N ILE A 7 -24.57 -9.93 10.28
CA ILE A 7 -25.73 -10.80 10.06
C ILE A 7 -25.80 -11.27 8.61
N GLN A 8 -25.75 -10.36 7.63
CA GLN A 8 -25.79 -10.72 6.22
C GLN A 8 -24.56 -11.53 5.78
N PHE A 9 -23.35 -11.20 6.24
CA PHE A 9 -22.14 -11.96 5.92
C PHE A 9 -22.23 -13.40 6.43
N TYR A 10 -22.70 -13.60 7.66
CA TYR A 10 -22.76 -14.94 8.27
C TYR A 10 -23.91 -15.78 7.70
N ASN A 11 -25.13 -15.24 7.52
CA ASN A 11 -26.29 -15.95 6.96
C ASN A 11 -26.01 -16.67 5.63
N ASN A 12 -24.95 -16.23 4.97
CA ASN A 12 -24.60 -16.57 3.63
C ASN A 12 -23.55 -17.71 3.54
N PHE A 13 -22.78 -17.97 4.59
CA PHE A 13 -21.65 -18.92 4.54
C PHE A 13 -22.02 -20.43 4.59
N THR A 14 -23.27 -20.78 4.90
CA THR A 14 -23.72 -22.16 5.15
C THR A 14 -23.97 -22.98 3.88
N LYS A 15 -24.15 -22.34 2.71
CA LYS A 15 -24.49 -23.02 1.45
C LYS A 15 -23.31 -23.30 0.50
N SER A 16 -22.08 -22.95 0.90
CA SER A 16 -20.88 -23.03 0.06
C SER A 16 -20.05 -24.30 0.26
N SER A 17 -19.68 -24.97 -0.83
CA SER A 17 -18.67 -26.05 -0.83
C SER A 17 -17.30 -25.48 -1.21
N PRO A 18 -16.20 -25.87 -0.54
CA PRO A 18 -14.86 -25.45 -0.92
C PRO A 18 -14.47 -26.08 -2.26
N ALA A 19 -13.91 -25.27 -3.17
CA ALA A 19 -13.17 -25.76 -4.33
C ALA A 19 -11.68 -25.61 -4.03
N ILE A 20 -10.94 -26.72 -4.07
CA ILE A 20 -9.50 -26.75 -3.82
C ILE A 20 -8.78 -26.45 -5.15
N ASP A 21 -8.05 -25.34 -5.21
CA ASP A 21 -7.11 -25.08 -6.30
C ASP A 21 -5.76 -25.75 -5.94
N GLN A 22 -5.59 -27.02 -6.32
CA GLN A 22 -4.35 -27.75 -6.09
C GLN A 22 -3.28 -27.36 -7.11
N LYS A 23 -2.43 -26.38 -6.76
CA LYS A 23 -1.13 -26.20 -7.45
C LYS A 23 0.11 -26.09 -6.57
N ASN A 24 -0.02 -26.19 -5.23
CA ASN A 24 1.14 -26.19 -4.34
C ASN A 24 1.10 -27.38 -3.37
N ARG A 25 1.52 -28.57 -3.85
CA ARG A 25 1.94 -29.67 -2.98
C ARG A 25 3.41 -29.43 -2.62
N ILE A 26 3.69 -29.16 -1.35
CA ILE A 26 5.03 -29.34 -0.77
C ILE A 26 4.86 -30.32 0.40
N GLN A 27 5.51 -31.48 0.28
CA GLN A 27 5.57 -32.49 1.34
C GLN A 27 6.25 -31.91 2.58
N GLY A 28 5.58 -31.96 3.72
CA GLY A 28 6.15 -31.59 5.01
C GLY A 28 5.56 -32.48 6.11
N ASN A 29 6.43 -33.13 6.87
CA ASN A 29 6.13 -34.15 7.86
C ASN A 29 5.20 -33.65 8.97
N LEU A 30 4.17 -34.45 9.25
CA LEU A 30 3.21 -34.31 10.35
C LEU A 30 3.90 -34.58 11.70
N TYR A 31 4.14 -33.55 12.49
CA TYR A 31 4.31 -33.70 13.94
C TYR A 31 2.96 -33.56 14.64
N LYS A 32 2.45 -34.67 15.15
CA LYS A 32 1.30 -34.73 16.07
C LYS A 32 1.67 -34.04 17.39
N LYS A 33 1.03 -32.92 17.71
CA LYS A 33 0.74 -32.56 19.10
C LYS A 33 -0.72 -32.18 19.22
N SER A 34 -1.45 -33.04 19.91
CA SER A 34 -2.90 -33.04 20.04
C SER A 34 -3.42 -32.02 21.05
N LEU A 35 -4.67 -31.60 20.81
CA LEU A 35 -5.72 -31.36 21.81
C LEU A 35 -5.46 -30.29 22.88
N LEU A 36 -5.91 -29.06 22.62
CA LEU A 36 -6.21 -28.05 23.65
C LEU A 36 -7.39 -27.12 23.29
N LEU A 37 -8.12 -27.38 22.20
CA LEU A 37 -9.31 -26.59 21.80
C LEU A 37 -10.64 -27.26 22.13
N SER A 38 -10.67 -28.58 22.39
CA SER A 38 -11.91 -29.35 22.60
C SER A 38 -12.61 -29.00 23.91
N GLU A 39 -11.87 -28.76 25.00
CA GLU A 39 -12.46 -28.51 26.33
C GLU A 39 -13.24 -27.19 26.40
N LYS A 40 -12.82 -26.16 25.66
CA LYS A 40 -13.55 -24.88 25.59
C LYS A 40 -14.87 -25.00 24.82
N ILE A 41 -14.95 -25.92 23.85
CA ILE A 41 -16.15 -26.13 23.02
C ILE A 41 -17.19 -26.93 23.82
N THR A 42 -16.76 -27.93 24.60
CA THR A 42 -17.66 -28.72 25.47
C THR A 42 -18.31 -27.84 26.55
N LYS A 43 -17.56 -26.92 27.17
CA LYS A 43 -18.11 -25.97 28.16
C LYS A 43 -19.15 -24.99 27.61
N ILE A 44 -19.10 -24.65 26.31
CA ILE A 44 -20.13 -23.81 25.66
C ILE A 44 -21.39 -24.64 25.35
N ARG A 45 -21.24 -25.95 25.11
CA ARG A 45 -22.34 -26.90 24.90
C ARG A 45 -23.18 -27.07 26.18
N GLU A 46 -22.53 -27.17 27.34
CA GLU A 46 -23.21 -27.40 28.63
C GLU A 46 -23.93 -26.15 29.17
N ARG A 47 -23.36 -24.95 28.99
CA ARG A 47 -23.95 -23.70 29.53
C ARG A 47 -25.21 -23.20 28.81
N ASN A 48 -25.61 -23.80 27.69
CA ASN A 48 -26.70 -23.27 26.85
C ASN A 48 -27.86 -24.24 26.62
N ASN A 49 -27.98 -25.29 27.45
CA ASN A 49 -29.22 -26.05 27.57
C ASN A 49 -30.23 -25.24 28.40
N PHE A 50 -30.75 -24.15 27.85
CA PHE A 50 -32.04 -23.64 28.30
C PHE A 50 -33.11 -24.26 27.41
N GLU A 51 -33.86 -25.15 28.05
CA GLU A 51 -34.99 -25.88 27.51
C GLU A 51 -36.02 -24.95 26.86
N SER A 52 -36.64 -25.48 25.83
CA SER A 52 -37.73 -24.91 25.05
C SER A 52 -39.04 -24.90 25.84
N ASN A 53 -39.12 -24.16 26.95
CA ASN A 53 -40.38 -23.96 27.67
C ASN A 53 -40.66 -22.46 27.83
N ALA A 54 -41.29 -21.87 26.82
CA ALA A 54 -41.95 -20.56 26.95
C ALA A 54 -43.47 -20.76 26.84
N PRO A 55 -44.28 -20.24 27.78
CA PRO A 55 -45.72 -20.41 27.76
C PRO A 55 -46.34 -19.73 26.53
N LYS A 56 -47.31 -20.40 25.90
CA LYS A 56 -48.26 -19.78 24.99
C LYS A 56 -49.14 -18.83 25.80
N ASN A 57 -48.93 -17.51 25.69
CA ASN A 57 -49.98 -16.51 25.44
C ASN A 57 -49.48 -15.06 25.63
N HIS A 58 -50.10 -14.17 24.85
CA HIS A 58 -50.03 -12.69 24.82
C HIS A 58 -48.96 -12.03 23.93
N LEU A 59 -49.39 -11.77 22.68
CA LEU A 59 -48.77 -10.89 21.69
C LEU A 59 -49.08 -9.42 22.03
N ASN A 60 -48.03 -8.64 22.34
CA ASN A 60 -48.03 -7.19 22.22
C ASN A 60 -46.92 -6.75 21.25
N LYS A 61 -47.20 -5.68 20.49
CA LYS A 61 -46.45 -5.16 19.32
C LYS A 61 -44.95 -4.84 19.55
N GLU A 62 -44.44 -4.87 20.78
CA GLU A 62 -43.00 -4.70 21.10
C GLU A 62 -42.16 -5.97 20.89
N ASN A 63 -42.78 -7.16 20.85
CA ASN A 63 -42.07 -8.44 20.72
C ASN A 63 -41.52 -8.72 19.31
N ASP A 64 -41.96 -7.97 18.30
CA ASP A 64 -41.62 -8.24 16.91
C ASP A 64 -40.21 -7.74 16.52
N ILE A 65 -39.67 -6.78 17.28
CA ILE A 65 -38.30 -6.30 17.14
C ILE A 65 -37.33 -7.28 17.81
N ASN A 66 -37.64 -7.72 19.05
CA ASN A 66 -36.87 -8.73 19.77
C ASN A 66 -36.85 -10.08 19.05
N SER A 67 -37.98 -10.50 18.45
CA SER A 67 -38.05 -11.77 17.70
C SER A 67 -37.16 -11.76 16.46
N LYS A 68 -37.14 -10.65 15.69
CA LYS A 68 -36.31 -10.49 14.49
C LYS A 68 -34.82 -10.45 14.83
N GLU A 69 -34.44 -9.78 15.91
CA GLU A 69 -33.06 -9.75 16.39
C GLU A 69 -32.59 -11.11 16.92
N VAL A 70 -33.43 -11.83 17.67
CA VAL A 70 -33.15 -13.20 18.12
C VAL A 70 -33.02 -14.16 16.95
N VAL A 71 -33.91 -14.08 15.95
CA VAL A 71 -33.83 -14.87 14.71
C VAL A 71 -32.54 -14.55 13.95
N ALA A 72 -32.18 -13.27 13.82
CA ALA A 72 -30.94 -12.87 13.17
C ALA A 72 -29.69 -13.36 13.93
N ALA A 73 -29.67 -13.22 15.25
CA ALA A 73 -28.59 -13.70 16.11
C ALA A 73 -28.43 -15.23 16.04
N ASN A 74 -29.53 -15.98 16.02
CA ASN A 74 -29.50 -17.43 15.88
C ASN A 74 -29.01 -17.87 14.49
N LYS A 75 -29.38 -17.14 13.43
CA LYS A 75 -28.81 -17.38 12.10
C LYS A 75 -27.31 -17.07 12.04
N ILE A 76 -26.84 -15.98 12.65
CA ILE A 76 -25.39 -15.71 12.80
C ILE A 76 -24.70 -16.88 13.52
N LYS A 77 -25.22 -17.28 14.69
CA LYS A 77 -24.63 -18.34 15.52
C LYS A 77 -24.53 -19.65 14.74
N ARG A 78 -25.60 -20.05 14.04
CA ARG A 78 -25.62 -21.28 13.22
C ARG A 78 -24.58 -21.22 12.10
N CYS A 79 -24.46 -20.08 11.43
CA CYS A 79 -23.50 -19.94 10.33
C CYS A 79 -22.06 -19.84 10.82
N PHE A 80 -21.83 -19.18 11.95
CA PHE A 80 -20.52 -19.15 12.60
C PHE A 80 -20.10 -20.56 13.04
N ARG A 81 -21.03 -21.36 13.58
CA ARG A 81 -20.78 -22.78 13.90
C ARG A 81 -20.42 -23.59 12.65
N GLY A 82 -21.20 -23.49 11.58
CA GLY A 82 -20.88 -24.18 10.33
C GLY A 82 -19.54 -23.74 9.72
N HIS A 83 -19.13 -22.48 9.91
CA HIS A 83 -17.81 -22.01 9.51
C HIS A 83 -16.69 -22.61 10.39
N LEU A 84 -16.87 -22.66 11.71
CA LEU A 84 -15.91 -23.30 12.61
C LEU A 84 -15.77 -24.80 12.33
N GLU A 85 -16.87 -25.51 12.09
CA GLU A 85 -16.87 -26.93 11.71
C GLU A 85 -16.12 -27.16 10.38
N LYS A 86 -16.31 -26.27 9.38
CA LYS A 86 -15.53 -26.30 8.14
C LYS A 86 -14.04 -26.09 8.40
N LEU A 87 -13.67 -25.13 9.25
CA LEU A 87 -12.26 -24.90 9.62
C LEU A 87 -11.65 -26.10 10.37
N GLU A 88 -12.42 -26.75 11.24
CA GLU A 88 -11.99 -27.95 11.98
C GLU A 88 -11.83 -29.15 11.05
N LYS A 89 -12.77 -29.38 10.13
CA LYS A 89 -12.68 -30.44 9.13
C LYS A 89 -11.46 -30.27 8.22
N MET A 90 -11.18 -29.03 7.81
CA MET A 90 -9.95 -28.69 7.07
C MET A 90 -8.67 -28.97 7.87
N LYS A 91 -8.73 -28.87 9.20
CA LYS A 91 -7.61 -29.19 10.10
C LYS A 91 -7.41 -30.70 10.26
N SER A 92 -8.49 -31.48 10.34
CA SER A 92 -8.42 -32.93 10.49
C SER A 92 -7.97 -33.66 9.22
N GLU A 93 -8.23 -33.11 8.04
CA GLU A 93 -7.88 -33.72 6.74
C GLU A 93 -6.42 -33.46 6.30
N GLY A 94 -5.57 -32.87 7.14
CA GLY A 94 -4.18 -32.58 6.79
C GLY A 94 -4.01 -31.49 5.71
N LEU A 95 -5.11 -30.83 5.32
CA LEU A 95 -5.12 -29.70 4.37
C LEU A 95 -4.64 -28.39 5.02
N TYR A 96 -4.33 -28.41 6.33
CA TYR A 96 -3.80 -27.31 7.12
C TYR A 96 -2.27 -27.28 7.01
N THR A 97 -1.75 -26.29 6.30
CA THR A 97 -0.33 -25.89 6.37
C THR A 97 -0.25 -24.54 7.08
N ASN A 98 0.87 -24.26 7.72
CA ASN A 98 1.07 -23.03 8.50
C ASN A 98 1.23 -21.76 7.64
N LYS A 99 0.88 -21.77 6.35
CA LYS A 99 1.01 -20.62 5.43
C LYS A 99 -0.10 -20.62 4.36
N GLY A 100 -0.61 -19.44 4.03
CA GLY A 100 -1.51 -19.20 2.89
C GLY A 100 -2.97 -18.97 3.24
N PHE A 101 -3.81 -18.89 2.20
CA PHE A 101 -5.24 -18.60 2.29
C PHE A 101 -6.09 -19.82 1.90
N ILE A 102 -7.31 -19.90 2.44
CA ILE A 102 -8.34 -20.85 2.06
C ILE A 102 -9.43 -20.09 1.31
N LYS A 103 -9.75 -20.54 0.09
CA LYS A 103 -10.85 -20.00 -0.72
C LYS A 103 -12.18 -20.68 -0.35
N THR A 104 -13.23 -19.87 -0.24
CA THR A 104 -14.61 -20.33 -0.11
C THR A 104 -15.50 -19.51 -1.04
N THR A 105 -16.46 -20.13 -1.71
CA THR A 105 -17.29 -19.47 -2.72
C THR A 105 -18.72 -19.36 -2.23
N TYR A 106 -19.29 -18.16 -2.15
CA TYR A 106 -20.66 -18.02 -1.66
C TYR A 106 -21.70 -18.54 -2.66
N ASN A 107 -22.45 -19.57 -2.26
CA ASN A 107 -23.50 -20.20 -3.07
C ASN A 107 -24.90 -20.07 -2.42
N GLY A 108 -25.11 -19.06 -1.58
CA GLY A 108 -26.42 -18.82 -0.97
C GLY A 108 -27.37 -18.03 -1.87
N ASP A 109 -28.52 -17.66 -1.29
CA ASP A 109 -29.66 -17.12 -2.04
C ASP A 109 -29.54 -15.63 -2.39
N ASN A 110 -28.59 -14.91 -1.79
CA ASN A 110 -28.35 -13.51 -2.12
C ASN A 110 -27.66 -13.39 -3.48
N LYS A 111 -28.48 -13.22 -4.52
CA LYS A 111 -28.02 -13.12 -5.91
C LYS A 111 -26.95 -12.05 -6.13
N SER A 112 -26.94 -10.94 -5.38
CA SER A 112 -25.96 -9.86 -5.57
C SER A 112 -24.52 -10.23 -5.21
N ILE A 113 -24.34 -11.27 -4.39
CA ILE A 113 -23.03 -11.75 -3.99
C ILE A 113 -22.80 -13.22 -4.32
N HIS A 114 -23.75 -13.88 -5.00
CA HIS A 114 -23.63 -15.27 -5.47
C HIS A 114 -22.37 -15.45 -6.30
N GLY A 115 -21.64 -16.54 -6.07
CA GLY A 115 -20.34 -16.83 -6.67
C GLY A 115 -19.15 -16.04 -6.07
N ARG A 116 -19.36 -15.16 -5.08
CA ARG A 116 -18.28 -14.37 -4.49
C ARG A 116 -17.26 -15.25 -3.77
N GLU A 117 -15.98 -15.03 -4.06
CA GLU A 117 -14.87 -15.76 -3.46
C GLU A 117 -14.34 -15.02 -2.22
N TYR A 118 -14.31 -15.71 -1.09
CA TYR A 118 -13.77 -15.25 0.20
C TYR A 118 -12.50 -16.01 0.54
N TYR A 119 -11.51 -15.29 1.06
CA TYR A 119 -10.19 -15.80 1.40
C TYR A 119 -9.95 -15.65 2.91
N HIS A 120 -9.70 -16.78 3.56
CA HIS A 120 -9.42 -16.84 5.00
C HIS A 120 -7.96 -17.18 5.20
N SER A 121 -7.24 -16.36 5.99
CA SER A 121 -5.90 -16.76 6.39
C SER A 121 -5.96 -18.01 7.27
N ARG A 122 -5.11 -19.00 6.96
CA ARG A 122 -4.97 -20.25 7.73
C ARG A 122 -4.51 -20.00 9.17
N ASN A 123 -3.68 -18.99 9.40
CA ASN A 123 -3.13 -18.66 10.71
C ASN A 123 -3.92 -17.57 11.45
N LYS A 124 -4.96 -17.01 10.82
CA LYS A 124 -5.71 -15.85 11.34
C LYS A 124 -4.81 -14.62 11.60
N ASP A 125 -3.65 -14.56 10.94
CA ASP A 125 -2.72 -13.42 10.97
C ASP A 125 -3.19 -12.25 10.09
N HIS A 126 -4.08 -12.52 9.13
CA HIS A 126 -4.68 -11.54 8.24
C HIS A 126 -6.22 -11.54 8.33
N PRO A 127 -6.87 -10.39 8.10
CA PRO A 127 -8.32 -10.31 8.04
C PRO A 127 -8.88 -11.12 6.87
N ILE A 128 -10.15 -11.49 6.97
CA ILE A 128 -10.88 -12.10 5.84
C ILE A 128 -11.05 -11.03 4.75
N VAL A 129 -10.74 -11.41 3.52
CA VAL A 129 -10.91 -10.57 2.32
C VAL A 129 -11.72 -11.32 1.27
N TYR A 130 -12.26 -10.61 0.28
CA TYR A 130 -13.02 -11.24 -0.80
C TYR A 130 -12.74 -10.60 -2.14
N LYS A 131 -12.86 -11.38 -3.22
CA LYS A 131 -12.81 -10.87 -4.59
C LYS A 131 -14.14 -10.20 -4.91
N PRO A 132 -14.18 -8.88 -5.21
CA PRO A 132 -15.43 -8.21 -5.57
C PRO A 132 -16.06 -8.82 -6.82
N SER A 133 -17.38 -8.67 -6.95
CA SER A 133 -18.13 -9.21 -8.09
C SER A 133 -18.11 -8.26 -9.30
N GLU A 134 -18.06 -6.95 -9.04
CA GLU A 134 -18.19 -5.91 -10.06
C GLU A 134 -16.91 -5.72 -10.87
N ILE A 135 -17.08 -5.54 -12.18
CA ILE A 135 -16.01 -5.21 -13.12
C ILE A 135 -15.95 -3.68 -13.23
N PRO A 136 -14.80 -3.04 -13.04
CA PRO A 136 -14.69 -1.59 -13.18
C PRO A 136 -15.04 -1.16 -14.62
N SER A 137 -15.70 0.00 -14.76
CA SER A 137 -16.15 0.57 -16.04
C SER A 137 -15.03 1.08 -16.97
N GLY A 138 -13.80 0.67 -16.71
CA GLY A 138 -12.62 1.04 -17.50
C GLY A 138 -11.38 0.27 -17.07
N VAL A 139 -10.30 0.44 -17.82
CA VAL A 139 -9.03 -0.22 -17.55
C VAL A 139 -8.26 0.58 -16.50
N GLU A 140 -8.20 0.09 -15.26
CA GLU A 140 -7.30 0.61 -14.23
C GLU A 140 -6.02 -0.24 -14.17
N LYS A 141 -5.02 0.11 -14.99
CA LYS A 141 -3.78 -0.66 -15.20
C LYS A 141 -2.54 0.11 -14.72
N GLY A 142 -1.72 -0.56 -13.93
CA GLY A 142 -0.35 -0.13 -13.58
C GLY A 142 0.70 -0.75 -14.51
N SER A 143 1.97 -0.76 -14.10
CA SER A 143 3.04 -1.37 -14.91
C SER A 143 3.09 -2.89 -14.81
N PHE A 144 2.69 -3.45 -13.66
CA PHE A 144 2.78 -4.90 -13.38
C PHE A 144 1.44 -5.57 -13.07
N LYS A 145 0.46 -4.79 -12.57
CA LYS A 145 -0.85 -5.29 -12.12
C LYS A 145 -2.00 -4.46 -12.70
N ILE A 146 -3.16 -5.11 -12.84
CA ILE A 146 -4.40 -4.51 -13.32
C ILE A 146 -5.52 -4.79 -12.32
N VAL A 147 -6.39 -3.81 -12.09
CA VAL A 147 -7.62 -4.01 -11.32
C VAL A 147 -8.61 -4.77 -12.19
N THR A 148 -9.01 -5.96 -11.76
CA THR A 148 -9.99 -6.79 -12.49
C THR A 148 -11.37 -6.73 -11.87
N ARG A 149 -11.48 -6.47 -10.57
CA ARG A 149 -12.74 -6.30 -9.84
C ARG A 149 -12.60 -5.25 -8.75
N LYS A 150 -13.68 -4.54 -8.42
CA LYS A 150 -13.68 -3.49 -7.39
C LYS A 150 -15.08 -3.31 -6.81
N ASP A 151 -15.16 -3.01 -5.52
CA ASP A 151 -16.33 -2.41 -4.88
C ASP A 151 -15.87 -1.33 -3.88
N ASP A 152 -16.77 -0.80 -3.06
CA ASP A 152 -16.45 0.21 -2.05
C ASP A 152 -15.41 -0.23 -1.02
N ARG A 153 -15.16 -1.53 -0.85
CA ARG A 153 -14.33 -2.08 0.22
C ARG A 153 -13.03 -2.67 -0.28
N PHE A 154 -13.06 -3.36 -1.41
CA PHE A 154 -11.92 -4.12 -1.91
C PHE A 154 -11.69 -3.90 -3.41
N VAL A 155 -10.44 -4.11 -3.81
CA VAL A 155 -10.01 -4.23 -5.19
C VAL A 155 -9.31 -5.57 -5.38
N ALA A 156 -9.56 -6.21 -6.52
CA ALA A 156 -8.84 -7.40 -6.95
C ALA A 156 -7.83 -7.01 -8.03
N LEU A 157 -6.59 -7.39 -7.79
CA LEU A 157 -5.46 -7.09 -8.65
C LEU A 157 -4.89 -8.40 -9.21
N GLU A 158 -4.75 -8.47 -10.53
CA GLU A 158 -4.15 -9.60 -11.23
C GLU A 158 -2.90 -9.14 -12.01
N PRO A 159 -1.92 -10.02 -12.28
CA PRO A 159 -0.76 -9.66 -13.08
C PRO A 159 -1.17 -9.32 -14.52
N ILE A 160 -0.53 -8.32 -15.12
CA ILE A 160 -0.80 -7.94 -16.52
C ILE A 160 -0.32 -9.03 -17.47
N ARG A 161 0.85 -9.61 -17.21
CA ARG A 161 1.42 -10.67 -18.05
C ARG A 161 0.99 -12.03 -17.51
N LYS A 162 0.59 -12.92 -18.41
CA LYS A 162 0.10 -14.27 -18.09
C LYS A 162 1.05 -15.06 -17.18
N TYR A 163 2.36 -14.89 -17.32
CA TYR A 163 3.36 -15.67 -16.59
C TYR A 163 3.82 -15.04 -15.27
N ASP A 164 3.60 -13.74 -15.05
CA ASP A 164 4.05 -13.02 -13.84
C ASP A 164 3.33 -13.54 -12.58
N ARG A 165 4.05 -13.64 -11.47
CA ARG A 165 3.50 -14.17 -10.20
C ARG A 165 3.75 -13.20 -9.06
N PHE A 166 2.80 -13.13 -8.13
CA PHE A 166 2.97 -12.43 -6.87
C PHE A 166 3.63 -13.33 -5.83
N GLU A 167 4.46 -12.71 -5.00
CA GLU A 167 4.94 -13.33 -3.76
C GLU A 167 3.80 -13.39 -2.74
N THR A 168 3.65 -14.53 -2.06
CA THR A 168 2.50 -14.80 -1.18
C THR A 168 2.85 -14.75 0.31
N ASP A 169 4.03 -14.24 0.66
CA ASP A 169 4.51 -14.22 2.05
C ASP A 169 3.76 -13.19 2.92
N ASN A 170 3.20 -12.13 2.32
CA ASN A 170 2.37 -11.12 2.99
C ASN A 170 2.99 -10.58 4.30
N ASN A 171 4.31 -10.43 4.32
CA ASN A 171 5.02 -10.02 5.53
C ASN A 171 4.85 -8.51 5.74
N PHE A 172 3.89 -8.11 6.59
CA PHE A 172 3.55 -6.70 6.88
C PHE A 172 3.72 -6.33 8.36
N LYS A 173 4.52 -7.09 9.12
CA LYS A 173 4.65 -6.91 10.58
C LYS A 173 5.24 -5.55 10.96
N ASP A 174 6.15 -5.03 10.14
CA ASP A 174 6.84 -3.75 10.33
C ASP A 174 5.94 -2.52 10.13
N ILE A 175 4.90 -2.66 9.29
CA ILE A 175 3.92 -1.61 9.00
C ILE A 175 2.56 -1.85 9.65
N LYS A 176 2.49 -2.83 10.56
CA LYS A 176 1.27 -3.16 11.27
C LYS A 176 0.79 -1.93 12.06
N ASP A 177 -0.53 -1.71 12.00
CA ASP A 177 -1.24 -0.65 12.71
C ASP A 177 -1.01 0.78 12.19
N ILE A 178 -0.34 0.95 11.04
CA ILE A 178 -0.23 2.24 10.34
C ILE A 178 -1.39 2.34 9.35
N ARG A 179 -2.37 3.21 9.63
CA ARG A 179 -3.71 3.13 9.04
C ARG A 179 -3.79 3.61 7.59
N SER A 180 -3.00 4.62 7.24
CA SER A 180 -2.91 5.16 5.89
C SER A 180 -2.08 4.28 4.95
N ILE A 181 -1.40 3.24 5.43
CA ILE A 181 -0.70 2.28 4.58
C ILE A 181 -1.63 1.10 4.26
N ASN A 182 -2.11 1.03 3.02
CA ASN A 182 -2.92 -0.07 2.55
C ASN A 182 -2.05 -1.21 2.03
N THR A 183 -2.30 -2.41 2.56
CA THR A 183 -1.55 -3.62 2.25
C THR A 183 -2.41 -4.59 1.45
N GLY A 184 -2.01 -4.82 0.20
CA GLY A 184 -2.62 -5.83 -0.64
C GLY A 184 -2.24 -7.24 -0.16
N LEU A 185 -3.24 -8.08 0.11
CA LEU A 185 -3.00 -9.48 0.47
C LEU A 185 -2.91 -10.32 -0.80
N ALA A 186 -1.72 -10.85 -1.09
CA ALA A 186 -1.52 -11.89 -2.10
C ALA A 186 -2.14 -13.21 -1.62
N VAL A 187 -3.42 -13.41 -1.94
CA VAL A 187 -4.19 -14.62 -1.58
C VAL A 187 -3.86 -15.82 -2.46
N SER A 188 -3.24 -15.57 -3.63
CA SER A 188 -2.60 -16.56 -4.49
C SER A 188 -1.47 -15.92 -5.28
N THR A 189 -0.71 -16.73 -6.03
CA THR A 189 0.35 -16.22 -6.92
C THR A 189 -0.17 -15.39 -8.09
N LYS A 190 -1.49 -15.32 -8.30
CA LYS A 190 -2.14 -14.59 -9.40
C LYS A 190 -3.18 -13.59 -8.94
N LEU A 191 -3.36 -13.41 -7.64
CA LEU A 191 -4.42 -12.56 -7.10
C LEU A 191 -3.96 -11.87 -5.82
N ILE A 192 -4.01 -10.56 -5.85
CA ILE A 192 -3.95 -9.71 -4.66
C ILE A 192 -5.36 -9.16 -4.40
N ILE A 193 -5.81 -9.22 -3.16
CA ILE A 193 -6.98 -8.49 -2.69
C ILE A 193 -6.52 -7.39 -1.75
N ASP A 194 -6.78 -6.14 -2.10
CA ASP A 194 -6.44 -4.96 -1.32
C ASP A 194 -7.69 -4.21 -0.92
N ARG A 195 -7.63 -3.41 0.16
CA ARG A 195 -8.69 -2.46 0.47
C ARG A 195 -8.78 -1.43 -0.65
N ASN A 196 -10.01 -1.01 -0.96
CA ASN A 196 -10.21 0.09 -1.87
C ASN A 196 -9.72 1.38 -1.20
N ALA A 197 -8.56 1.86 -1.63
CA ALA A 197 -7.89 3.06 -1.12
C ALA A 197 -8.47 4.37 -1.67
N GLY A 198 -9.49 4.29 -2.53
CA GLY A 198 -10.08 5.43 -3.22
C GLY A 198 -9.51 5.65 -4.61
N VAL A 199 -9.47 6.91 -5.03
CA VAL A 199 -9.03 7.31 -6.38
C VAL A 199 -7.56 7.73 -6.33
N CYS A 200 -6.74 7.19 -7.23
CA CYS A 200 -5.33 7.52 -7.36
C CYS A 200 -5.10 9.05 -7.49
N VAL A 201 -4.18 9.61 -6.71
CA VAL A 201 -3.92 11.07 -6.68
C VAL A 201 -3.47 11.58 -8.04
N SER A 202 -2.78 10.76 -8.85
CA SER A 202 -2.43 11.12 -10.22
C SER A 202 -3.64 11.45 -11.10
N LYS A 203 -4.80 10.81 -10.87
CA LYS A 203 -6.05 11.09 -11.60
C LYS A 203 -6.64 12.46 -11.19
N TYR A 204 -6.57 12.82 -9.90
CA TYR A 204 -6.96 14.16 -9.43
C TYR A 204 -6.11 15.25 -10.09
N ILE A 205 -4.79 15.10 -10.07
CA ILE A 205 -3.87 16.09 -10.67
C ILE A 205 -4.16 16.28 -12.17
N LYS A 206 -4.34 15.17 -12.91
CA LYS A 206 -4.63 15.17 -14.36
C LYS A 206 -5.98 15.79 -14.71
N SER A 207 -7.00 15.57 -13.89
CA SER A 207 -8.34 16.14 -14.09
C SER A 207 -8.44 17.62 -13.73
N GLY A 208 -7.38 18.24 -13.21
CA GLY A 208 -7.42 19.63 -12.78
C GLY A 208 -7.89 19.81 -11.33
N ASN A 209 -8.44 18.77 -10.73
CA ASN A 209 -9.01 18.80 -9.39
C ASN A 209 -7.95 18.92 -8.28
N THR A 210 -8.37 19.46 -7.14
CA THR A 210 -7.55 19.59 -5.93
C THR A 210 -8.09 18.72 -4.82
N ILE A 211 -7.20 18.20 -3.98
CA ILE A 211 -7.53 17.47 -2.77
C ILE A 211 -7.45 18.44 -1.58
N PRO A 212 -8.37 18.38 -0.60
CA PRO A 212 -8.27 19.18 0.61
C PRO A 212 -6.94 18.94 1.34
N TYR A 213 -6.28 20.02 1.76
CA TYR A 213 -4.98 19.93 2.44
C TYR A 213 -5.03 19.08 3.72
N GLY A 214 -6.10 19.22 4.52
CA GLY A 214 -6.30 18.42 5.74
C GLY A 214 -6.39 16.90 5.52
N ALA A 215 -6.70 16.44 4.30
CA ALA A 215 -6.74 15.01 3.99
C ALA A 215 -5.36 14.32 4.12
N PHE A 216 -4.27 15.09 4.16
CA PHE A 216 -2.90 14.59 4.28
C PHE A 216 -2.44 14.37 5.74
N GLU A 217 -3.19 14.85 6.73
CA GLU A 217 -2.77 14.85 8.14
C GLU A 217 -2.45 13.45 8.66
N ASN A 218 -3.38 12.51 8.51
CA ASN A 218 -3.19 11.13 8.97
C ASN A 218 -2.01 10.47 8.26
N ALA A 219 -1.88 10.66 6.94
CA ALA A 219 -0.79 10.09 6.15
C ALA A 219 0.59 10.67 6.55
N ALA A 220 0.67 11.97 6.84
CA ALA A 220 1.91 12.59 7.31
C ALA A 220 2.34 12.01 8.67
N ASN A 221 1.41 11.93 9.62
CA ASN A 221 1.68 11.39 10.96
C ASN A 221 2.01 9.89 10.96
N ASP A 222 1.34 9.12 10.11
CA ASP A 222 1.62 7.71 9.90
C ASP A 222 2.99 7.48 9.24
N LEU A 223 3.38 8.32 8.27
CA LEU A 223 4.70 8.27 7.67
C LEU A 223 5.80 8.59 8.69
N LYS A 224 5.60 9.62 9.53
CA LYS A 224 6.46 9.89 10.70
C LYS A 224 6.56 8.67 11.62
N THR A 225 5.44 8.04 11.94
CA THR A 225 5.41 6.83 12.79
C THR A 225 6.19 5.68 12.16
N LEU A 226 6.07 5.49 10.84
CA LEU A 226 6.84 4.50 10.09
C LEU A 226 8.35 4.78 10.20
N HIS A 227 8.77 6.03 9.98
CA HIS A 227 10.17 6.44 10.06
C HIS A 227 10.76 6.27 11.46
N GLN A 228 10.00 6.59 12.51
CA GLN A 228 10.39 6.34 13.91
C GLN A 228 10.57 4.85 14.22
N ARG A 229 9.86 3.97 13.49
CA ARG A 229 10.04 2.52 13.53
C ARG A 229 11.14 2.02 12.59
N ASN A 230 11.86 2.92 11.93
CA ASN A 230 12.87 2.64 10.91
C ASN A 230 12.35 1.86 9.69
N GLY A 231 11.10 2.09 9.30
CA GLY A 231 10.56 1.67 8.00
C GLY A 231 10.60 2.82 7.00
N TYR A 232 10.68 2.51 5.69
CA TYR A 232 10.79 3.51 4.61
C TYR A 232 10.11 2.99 3.34
N LEU A 233 9.30 3.84 2.67
CA LEU A 233 8.50 3.44 1.51
C LEU A 233 9.25 3.51 0.18
N ARG A 234 10.19 4.46 0.03
CA ARG A 234 11.14 4.64 -1.08
C ARG A 234 10.58 5.09 -2.44
N ASP A 235 9.31 4.83 -2.74
CA ASP A 235 8.69 5.17 -4.03
C ASP A 235 7.34 5.91 -3.87
N ILE A 236 7.30 6.90 -2.97
CA ILE A 236 6.14 7.78 -2.82
C ILE A 236 6.01 8.66 -4.07
N LYS A 237 4.79 8.71 -4.63
CA LYS A 237 4.42 9.54 -5.78
C LYS A 237 2.89 9.58 -5.90
N PRO A 238 2.31 10.50 -6.69
CA PRO A 238 0.87 10.51 -6.96
C PRO A 238 0.29 9.21 -7.53
N GLY A 239 1.13 8.39 -8.18
CA GLY A 239 0.73 7.07 -8.68
C GLY A 239 0.59 6.01 -7.59
N ASN A 240 1.31 6.18 -6.48
CA ASN A 240 1.36 5.24 -5.34
C ASN A 240 0.66 5.84 -4.10
N THR A 241 -0.23 6.81 -4.34
CA THR A 241 -1.12 7.38 -3.32
C THR A 241 -2.54 7.46 -3.87
N ALA A 242 -3.51 7.31 -2.97
CA ALA A 242 -4.93 7.38 -3.29
C ALA A 242 -5.68 8.23 -2.25
N TYR A 243 -6.77 8.86 -2.68
CA TYR A 243 -7.67 9.64 -1.84
C TYR A 243 -9.03 8.96 -1.79
N ASP A 244 -9.47 8.61 -0.58
CA ASP A 244 -10.74 7.89 -0.34
C ASP A 244 -11.94 8.83 -0.06
N GLY A 245 -11.75 10.13 -0.27
CA GLY A 245 -12.74 11.16 0.07
C GLY A 245 -12.59 11.69 1.50
N LYS A 246 -11.76 11.05 2.34
CA LYS A 246 -11.49 11.48 3.73
C LYS A 246 -10.01 11.74 3.96
N GLN A 247 -9.15 10.81 3.55
CA GLN A 247 -7.71 10.89 3.78
C GLN A 247 -6.90 10.35 2.61
N ILE A 248 -5.62 10.68 2.62
CA ILE A 248 -4.62 10.09 1.74
C ILE A 248 -4.19 8.73 2.28
N ASN A 249 -4.06 7.76 1.37
CA ASN A 249 -3.56 6.43 1.64
C ASN A 249 -2.37 6.12 0.74
N PHE A 250 -1.32 5.51 1.30
CA PHE A 250 -0.20 4.93 0.56
C PHE A 250 -0.60 3.53 0.04
N ILE A 251 -0.31 3.28 -1.23
CA ILE A 251 -0.53 2.01 -1.91
C ILE A 251 0.76 1.58 -2.59
N ASP A 252 0.83 0.32 -3.05
CA ASP A 252 2.01 -0.21 -3.75
C ASP A 252 3.31 -0.14 -2.89
N ILE A 253 3.20 -0.61 -1.65
CA ILE A 253 4.24 -0.52 -0.61
C ILE A 253 5.15 -1.76 -0.52
N ASP A 254 5.04 -2.66 -1.50
CA ASP A 254 5.70 -3.97 -1.50
C ASP A 254 7.23 -3.84 -1.54
N ASP A 255 7.73 -2.78 -2.16
CA ASP A 255 9.14 -2.45 -2.28
C ASP A 255 9.68 -1.59 -1.12
N ARG A 256 9.04 -1.59 0.05
CA ARG A 256 9.56 -0.88 1.23
C ARG A 256 10.81 -1.56 1.81
N ILE A 257 11.47 -0.89 2.75
CA ILE A 257 12.54 -1.48 3.57
C ILE A 257 12.36 -1.15 5.04
N SER A 258 12.94 -1.98 5.92
CA SER A 258 12.99 -1.71 7.36
C SER A 258 14.35 -2.03 7.94
N LEU A 259 14.79 -1.30 8.96
CA LEU A 259 16.05 -1.60 9.66
C LEU A 259 15.90 -2.88 10.50
N LYS A 260 16.81 -3.83 10.31
CA LYS A 260 16.92 -5.03 11.12
C LYS A 260 17.57 -4.67 12.45
N ARG A 261 16.80 -4.68 13.54
CA ARG A 261 17.38 -4.58 14.89
C ARG A 261 18.23 -5.83 15.17
N LYS A 262 19.55 -5.68 15.18
CA LYS A 262 20.45 -6.56 15.93
C LYS A 262 21.40 -5.71 16.76
N MET A 263 21.32 -5.88 18.08
CA MET A 263 22.38 -5.55 19.02
C MET A 263 23.66 -6.25 18.54
N LEU A 264 24.80 -5.54 18.50
CA LEU A 264 26.19 -6.03 18.30
C LEU A 264 26.88 -5.79 16.95
N SER A 265 26.24 -5.30 15.88
CA SER A 265 26.98 -4.95 14.64
C SER A 265 26.89 -3.47 14.28
N LEU A 266 28.04 -2.83 14.04
CA LEU A 266 28.19 -1.47 13.50
C LEU A 266 27.63 -1.28 12.06
N VAL A 267 27.06 -2.34 11.47
CA VAL A 267 26.52 -2.34 10.11
C VAL A 267 25.00 -2.36 10.16
N SER A 268 24.35 -1.36 9.56
CA SER A 268 22.90 -1.31 9.40
C SER A 268 22.45 -2.38 8.40
N MET A 269 21.91 -3.49 8.88
CA MET A 269 21.25 -4.45 8.00
C MET A 269 19.80 -4.02 7.77
N PHE A 270 19.35 -4.02 6.51
CA PHE A 270 17.96 -3.76 6.16
C PHE A 270 17.25 -5.05 5.78
N ASN A 271 15.99 -5.19 6.18
CA ASN A 271 15.06 -6.10 5.53
C ASN A 271 14.59 -5.41 4.24
N ILE A 272 14.82 -6.07 3.12
CA ILE A 272 14.34 -5.63 1.81
C ILE A 272 13.17 -6.53 1.44
N TYR A 273 11.98 -5.95 1.28
CA TYR A 273 10.75 -6.71 1.04
C TYR A 273 10.46 -6.93 -0.44
N GLY A 274 11.04 -6.11 -1.32
CA GLY A 274 10.90 -6.21 -2.77
C GLY A 274 12.22 -5.94 -3.49
N LYS A 275 12.18 -5.10 -4.51
CA LYS A 275 13.36 -4.73 -5.30
C LYS A 275 14.43 -4.07 -4.45
N GLU A 276 15.69 -4.42 -4.69
CA GLU A 276 16.82 -3.81 -3.98
C GLU A 276 16.91 -2.30 -4.23
N VAL A 277 16.72 -1.87 -5.48
CA VAL A 277 16.74 -0.47 -5.90
C VAL A 277 15.40 -0.09 -6.50
N ILE A 278 14.76 0.92 -5.92
CA ILE A 278 13.52 1.51 -6.44
C ILE A 278 13.50 3.01 -6.17
N TYR A 279 13.02 3.77 -7.14
CA TYR A 279 12.73 5.19 -7.06
C TYR A 279 12.00 5.63 -8.33
N THR A 280 11.33 6.79 -8.25
CA THR A 280 10.80 7.49 -9.42
C THR A 280 11.65 8.74 -9.66
N PRO A 281 12.31 8.89 -10.83
CA PRO A 281 13.30 9.97 -11.08
C PRO A 281 12.82 11.39 -10.76
N LYS A 282 11.53 11.66 -10.93
CA LYS A 282 10.93 12.96 -10.62
C LYS A 282 10.81 13.27 -9.12
N TYR A 283 10.70 12.24 -8.28
CA TYR A 283 10.48 12.35 -6.83
C TYR A 283 11.73 11.93 -6.02
N MET A 284 12.88 11.83 -6.69
CA MET A 284 14.18 11.51 -6.12
C MET A 284 15.21 12.49 -6.69
N THR A 285 16.26 12.79 -5.92
CA THR A 285 17.38 13.63 -6.36
C THR A 285 18.66 12.82 -6.45
N GLU A 286 19.63 13.27 -7.24
CA GLU A 286 20.83 12.50 -7.53
C GLU A 286 21.64 12.32 -6.25
N GLY A 287 21.78 13.39 -5.47
CA GLY A 287 22.43 13.34 -4.17
C GLY A 287 21.78 12.33 -3.22
N LEU A 288 20.44 12.30 -3.12
CA LEU A 288 19.75 11.30 -2.29
C LEU A 288 19.96 9.88 -2.84
N LEU A 289 19.88 9.71 -4.16
CA LEU A 289 20.11 8.43 -4.82
C LEU A 289 21.51 7.89 -4.50
N HIS A 290 22.54 8.73 -4.58
CA HIS A 290 23.92 8.39 -4.25
C HIS A 290 24.18 8.22 -2.76
N ASN A 291 23.42 8.90 -1.90
CA ASN A 291 23.47 8.70 -0.46
C ASN A 291 22.81 7.38 -0.03
N ILE A 292 21.83 6.87 -0.78
CA ILE A 292 21.09 5.63 -0.46
C ILE A 292 21.71 4.41 -1.16
N TYR A 293 22.12 4.57 -2.42
CA TYR A 293 22.61 3.50 -3.28
C TYR A 293 24.06 3.74 -3.70
N LYS A 294 24.74 2.68 -4.13
CA LYS A 294 26.10 2.74 -4.69
C LYS A 294 26.24 1.79 -5.87
N CYS A 295 27.22 2.05 -6.73
CA CYS A 295 27.59 1.09 -7.78
C CYS A 295 28.04 -0.24 -7.17
N SER A 296 27.61 -1.33 -7.80
CA SER A 296 28.01 -2.67 -7.45
C SER A 296 29.49 -2.85 -7.81
N PRO A 297 30.34 -3.33 -6.89
CA PRO A 297 31.75 -3.56 -7.18
C PRO A 297 31.96 -4.72 -8.16
N THR A 298 30.95 -5.60 -8.33
CA THR A 298 31.06 -6.81 -9.15
C THR A 298 30.22 -6.75 -10.43
N ARG A 299 29.38 -5.72 -10.61
CA ARG A 299 28.53 -5.54 -11.79
C ARG A 299 28.50 -4.08 -12.19
N SER A 300 29.30 -3.72 -13.20
CA SER A 300 29.34 -2.35 -13.72
C SER A 300 27.94 -1.84 -14.06
N GLY A 301 27.64 -0.59 -13.72
CA GLY A 301 26.36 0.08 -13.96
C GLY A 301 25.19 -0.37 -13.06
N ARG A 302 25.33 -1.42 -12.24
CA ARG A 302 24.26 -1.86 -11.33
C ARG A 302 24.34 -1.12 -10.00
N LEU A 303 23.25 -0.49 -9.58
CA LEU A 303 23.11 0.07 -8.23
C LEU A 303 22.74 -1.02 -7.21
N ILE A 304 23.24 -0.88 -5.98
CA ILE A 304 22.91 -1.68 -4.80
C ILE A 304 22.69 -0.79 -3.59
N LEU A 305 21.95 -1.28 -2.59
CA LEU A 305 21.69 -0.53 -1.36
C LEU A 305 22.97 -0.37 -0.53
N ARG A 306 23.23 0.84 -0.01
CA ARG A 306 24.33 1.06 0.94
C ARG A 306 23.98 0.41 2.29
N LYS A 307 25.02 -0.03 3.01
CA LYS A 307 24.88 -0.81 4.24
C LYS A 307 24.93 0.03 5.52
N THR A 308 25.23 1.32 5.45
CA THR A 308 25.45 2.16 6.64
C THR A 308 25.00 3.59 6.37
N SER A 309 24.57 4.27 7.44
CA SER A 309 24.31 5.72 7.49
C SER A 309 23.31 6.27 6.47
N ILE A 310 22.36 5.45 6.02
CA ILE A 310 21.36 5.85 5.01
C ILE A 310 19.97 6.19 5.58
N THR A 311 19.76 6.05 6.89
CA THR A 311 18.44 6.22 7.51
C THR A 311 17.89 7.64 7.34
N TYR A 312 18.72 8.68 7.52
CA TYR A 312 18.30 10.06 7.26
C TYR A 312 17.96 10.29 5.79
N SER A 313 18.80 9.80 4.86
CA SER A 313 18.57 9.94 3.43
C SER A 313 17.29 9.23 2.98
N LEU A 314 17.01 8.03 3.50
CA LEU A 314 15.77 7.30 3.25
C LEU A 314 14.54 8.06 3.78
N ARG A 315 14.62 8.60 4.99
CA ARG A 315 13.55 9.43 5.58
C ARG A 315 13.28 10.66 4.73
N VAL A 316 14.33 11.42 4.44
CA VAL A 316 14.25 12.67 3.68
C VAL A 316 13.77 12.43 2.25
N ALA A 317 14.12 11.30 1.64
CA ALA A 317 13.58 10.91 0.33
C ALA A 317 12.05 10.72 0.37
N ASP A 318 11.53 9.97 1.37
CA ASP A 318 10.09 9.81 1.55
C ASP A 318 9.39 11.16 1.82
N GLU A 319 9.95 11.98 2.71
CA GLU A 319 9.39 13.29 3.09
C GLU A 319 9.37 14.26 1.90
N TYR A 320 10.46 14.34 1.13
CA TYR A 320 10.55 15.14 -0.09
C TYR A 320 9.49 14.71 -1.11
N ALA A 321 9.42 13.41 -1.41
CA ALA A 321 8.48 12.86 -2.37
C ALA A 321 7.02 13.05 -1.95
N PHE A 322 6.73 12.92 -0.66
CA PHE A 322 5.40 13.14 -0.11
C PHE A 322 5.01 14.62 -0.15
N LEU A 323 5.92 15.53 0.20
CA LEU A 323 5.70 16.96 0.10
C LEU A 323 5.44 17.41 -1.35
N MET A 324 6.22 16.90 -2.31
CA MET A 324 5.95 17.14 -3.73
C MET A 324 4.55 16.67 -4.15
N THR A 325 4.14 15.49 -3.69
CA THR A 325 2.80 14.93 -3.95
C THR A 325 1.70 15.82 -3.35
N MET A 326 1.91 16.31 -2.14
CA MET A 326 0.99 17.20 -1.43
C MET A 326 0.83 18.54 -2.15
N ILE A 327 1.93 19.21 -2.50
CA ILE A 327 1.85 20.49 -3.21
C ILE A 327 1.18 20.32 -4.57
N ALA A 328 1.55 19.28 -5.33
CA ALA A 328 1.00 19.02 -6.67
C ALA A 328 -0.52 18.82 -6.69
N SER A 329 -1.08 18.28 -5.61
CA SER A 329 -2.49 17.89 -5.51
C SER A 329 -3.36 18.87 -4.72
N THR A 330 -2.75 19.81 -3.99
CA THR A 330 -3.48 20.84 -3.21
C THR A 330 -3.43 22.21 -3.88
N THR A 331 -2.46 22.46 -4.76
CA THR A 331 -2.30 23.77 -5.40
C THR A 331 -3.39 24.07 -6.43
N LYS A 332 -3.96 25.28 -6.35
CA LYS A 332 -4.83 25.87 -7.37
C LYS A 332 -4.06 26.73 -8.38
N GLY A 333 -2.84 27.15 -8.04
CA GLY A 333 -2.07 28.09 -8.86
C GLY A 333 -1.43 27.40 -10.07
N ASN A 334 -1.75 27.87 -11.28
CA ASN A 334 -1.24 27.30 -12.54
C ASN A 334 0.30 27.30 -12.60
N ASN A 335 0.96 28.35 -12.12
CA ASN A 335 2.42 28.46 -12.15
C ASN A 335 3.11 27.46 -11.21
N LEU A 336 2.61 27.28 -9.99
CA LEU A 336 3.15 26.28 -9.05
C LEU A 336 2.87 24.87 -9.55
N LYS A 337 1.65 24.62 -10.06
CA LYS A 337 1.27 23.34 -10.66
C LYS A 337 2.19 22.98 -11.84
N SER A 338 2.44 23.95 -12.74
CA SER A 338 3.38 23.79 -13.86
C SER A 338 4.80 23.52 -13.37
N SER A 339 5.27 24.25 -12.35
CA SER A 339 6.61 24.08 -11.78
C SER A 339 6.86 22.67 -11.23
N ILE A 340 5.86 22.07 -10.57
CA ILE A 340 5.97 20.70 -10.08
C ILE A 340 5.74 19.69 -11.19
N ASN A 341 4.80 19.93 -12.11
CA ASN A 341 4.53 19.02 -13.21
C ASN A 341 5.73 18.88 -14.15
N LYS A 342 6.40 20.00 -14.43
CA LYS A 342 7.59 20.12 -15.28
C LYS A 342 8.89 20.22 -14.46
N ALA A 343 8.90 19.68 -13.24
CA ALA A 343 10.08 19.68 -12.38
C ALA A 343 11.32 19.17 -13.14
N LYS A 344 12.37 20.00 -13.20
CA LYS A 344 13.63 19.68 -13.86
C LYS A 344 14.68 19.24 -12.84
N THR A 345 14.39 18.12 -12.15
CA THR A 345 15.31 17.56 -11.16
C THR A 345 16.49 16.86 -11.85
N ASP A 346 17.65 16.94 -11.22
CA ASP A 346 18.90 16.30 -11.66
C ASP A 346 18.73 14.83 -12.10
N THR A 347 18.02 14.01 -11.32
CA THR A 347 17.83 12.58 -11.55
C THR A 347 16.97 12.32 -12.79
N LEU A 348 15.99 13.18 -13.05
CA LEU A 348 15.21 13.12 -14.28
C LEU A 348 16.07 13.51 -15.48
N GLY A 349 16.94 14.52 -15.31
CA GLY A 349 17.94 14.92 -16.29
C GLY A 349 18.85 13.77 -16.69
N ILE A 350 19.47 13.10 -15.71
CA ILE A 350 20.34 11.94 -15.92
C ILE A 350 19.64 10.86 -16.74
N LYS A 351 18.39 10.50 -16.38
CA LYS A 351 17.63 9.50 -17.13
C LYS A 351 17.37 9.88 -18.58
N ILE A 352 17.15 11.17 -18.85
CA ILE A 352 16.97 11.67 -20.21
C ILE A 352 18.33 11.65 -20.94
N LEU A 353 19.40 12.11 -20.29
CA LEU A 353 20.76 12.13 -20.84
C LEU A 353 21.29 10.73 -21.17
N ASP A 354 21.03 9.73 -20.33
CA ASP A 354 21.36 8.32 -20.58
C ASP A 354 20.73 7.86 -21.91
N ASN A 355 19.45 8.14 -22.10
CA ASN A 355 18.73 7.78 -23.33
C ASN A 355 19.26 8.53 -24.57
N ILE A 356 19.59 9.82 -24.42
CA ILE A 356 20.22 10.59 -25.50
C ILE A 356 21.59 10.00 -25.85
N THR A 357 22.38 9.62 -24.84
CA THR A 357 23.71 9.03 -25.01
C THR A 357 23.62 7.69 -25.75
N ASP A 358 22.67 6.83 -25.37
CA ASP A 358 22.40 5.57 -26.07
C ASP A 358 22.04 5.80 -27.54
N LYS A 359 21.24 6.84 -27.84
CA LYS A 359 20.91 7.20 -29.22
C LYS A 359 22.12 7.70 -30.00
N ILE A 360 22.94 8.56 -29.38
CA ILE A 360 24.18 9.06 -29.98
C ILE A 360 25.11 7.90 -30.35
N TYR A 361 25.30 6.96 -29.43
CA TYR A 361 26.17 5.80 -29.64
C TYR A 361 25.75 4.93 -30.83
N ASN A 362 24.44 4.86 -31.10
CA ASN A 362 23.87 4.06 -32.19
C ASN A 362 23.56 4.88 -33.46
N CYS A 363 23.93 6.16 -33.51
CA CYS A 363 23.58 7.07 -34.61
C CYS A 363 24.67 7.09 -35.68
N ASN A 364 24.32 6.69 -36.90
CA ASN A 364 25.22 6.72 -38.06
C ASN A 364 24.97 7.92 -38.98
N ASP A 365 23.86 8.64 -38.82
CA ASP A 365 23.54 9.84 -39.60
C ASP A 365 24.16 11.09 -38.95
N VAL A 366 24.92 11.87 -39.74
CA VAL A 366 25.65 13.05 -39.24
C VAL A 366 24.71 14.19 -38.82
N LYS A 367 23.59 14.38 -39.53
CA LYS A 367 22.62 15.45 -39.20
C LYS A 367 21.86 15.11 -37.93
N GLU A 368 21.44 13.86 -37.78
CA GLU A 368 20.79 13.35 -36.57
C GLU A 368 21.77 13.41 -35.39
N LEU A 369 23.03 13.02 -35.58
CA LEU A 369 24.07 13.11 -34.54
C LEU A 369 24.27 14.54 -34.06
N LYS A 370 24.29 15.52 -34.96
CA LYS A 370 24.35 16.94 -34.59
C LYS A 370 23.15 17.35 -33.72
N HIS A 371 21.95 17.01 -34.15
CA HIS A 371 20.72 17.31 -33.40
C HIS A 371 20.69 16.63 -32.02
N LEU A 372 21.13 15.37 -31.92
CA LEU A 372 21.21 14.66 -30.65
C LEU A 372 22.22 15.31 -29.69
N ASN A 373 23.38 15.75 -30.18
CA ASN A 373 24.38 16.46 -29.37
C ASN A 373 23.87 17.83 -28.89
N GLU A 374 23.18 18.59 -29.74
CA GLU A 374 22.52 19.84 -29.34
C GLU A 374 21.46 19.59 -28.27
N TRP A 375 20.65 18.54 -28.43
CA TRP A 375 19.65 18.14 -27.44
C TRP A 375 20.29 17.69 -26.11
N TYR A 376 21.39 16.93 -26.16
CA TYR A 376 22.17 16.54 -24.99
C TYR A 376 22.65 17.77 -24.21
N ASN A 377 23.31 18.71 -24.89
CA ASN A 377 23.86 19.91 -24.26
C ASN A 377 22.77 20.79 -23.64
N LYS A 378 21.65 20.97 -24.37
CA LYS A 378 20.48 21.67 -23.84
C LYS A 378 19.95 20.99 -22.59
N THR A 379 19.71 19.68 -22.63
CA THR A 379 19.20 18.90 -21.49
C THR A 379 20.14 19.00 -20.29
N LYS A 380 21.46 18.88 -20.50
CA LYS A 380 22.47 18.99 -19.44
C LYS A 380 22.42 20.35 -18.74
N SER A 381 22.15 21.43 -19.47
CA SER A 381 22.02 22.78 -18.89
C SER A 381 20.70 23.01 -18.15
N GLU A 382 19.63 22.31 -18.55
CA GLU A 382 18.28 22.54 -18.03
C GLU A 382 17.98 21.75 -16.75
N TYR A 383 18.64 20.60 -16.53
CA TYR A 383 18.40 19.67 -15.44
C TYR A 383 19.56 19.64 -14.44
N ILE A 384 19.96 20.83 -13.97
CA ILE A 384 21.09 21.02 -13.05
C ILE A 384 20.68 21.13 -11.58
N TYR A 385 19.37 21.23 -11.32
CA TYR A 385 18.88 21.54 -9.99
C TYR A 385 18.65 20.26 -9.18
N PRO A 386 19.19 20.17 -7.94
CA PRO A 386 18.99 18.99 -7.12
C PRO A 386 17.52 18.73 -6.82
N GLY A 387 16.80 19.74 -6.31
CA GLY A 387 15.39 19.64 -5.94
C GLY A 387 14.42 20.31 -6.92
N VAL A 388 13.13 20.14 -6.64
CA VAL A 388 12.03 20.71 -7.42
C VAL A 388 11.96 22.23 -7.35
N MET A 389 12.38 22.82 -6.22
CA MET A 389 12.41 24.27 -6.03
C MET A 389 13.81 24.80 -6.36
N ASN A 390 13.88 25.85 -7.16
CA ASN A 390 15.12 26.49 -7.56
C ASN A 390 14.95 28.01 -7.69
N LYS A 391 16.03 28.70 -8.07
CA LYS A 391 16.04 30.16 -8.23
C LYS A 391 14.99 30.67 -9.23
N ASP A 392 14.65 29.90 -10.25
CA ASP A 392 13.76 30.31 -11.34
C ASP A 392 12.28 30.18 -10.95
N ASN A 393 11.94 29.16 -10.16
CA ASN A 393 10.55 28.83 -9.81
C ASN A 393 10.19 29.06 -8.33
N GLY A 394 11.17 29.37 -7.46
CA GLY A 394 10.98 29.44 -6.01
C GLY A 394 9.91 30.43 -5.56
N LYS A 395 9.72 31.53 -6.31
CA LYS A 395 8.64 32.50 -6.07
C LYS A 395 7.23 31.90 -6.12
N TYR A 396 7.03 30.83 -6.89
CA TYR A 396 5.74 30.16 -6.99
C TYR A 396 5.44 29.25 -5.79
N PHE A 397 6.48 28.81 -5.07
CA PHE A 397 6.32 27.98 -3.86
C PHE A 397 5.98 28.80 -2.63
N THR A 398 6.49 30.04 -2.54
CA THR A 398 6.37 30.89 -1.35
C THR A 398 4.94 31.00 -0.80
N PRO A 399 3.90 31.34 -1.60
CA PRO A 399 2.55 31.48 -1.06
C PRO A 399 1.98 30.17 -0.50
N TRP A 400 2.34 29.03 -1.13
CA TRP A 400 1.90 27.72 -0.63
C TRP A 400 2.60 27.38 0.68
N LEU A 401 3.91 27.67 0.80
CA LEU A 401 4.67 27.42 2.03
C LEU A 401 4.15 28.28 3.19
N GLU A 402 3.89 29.56 2.96
CA GLU A 402 3.35 30.47 3.99
C GLU A 402 1.97 30.05 4.49
N ALA A 403 1.13 29.51 3.60
CA ALA A 403 -0.21 29.08 3.97
C ALA A 403 -0.27 27.72 4.71
N ASN A 404 0.71 26.83 4.48
CA ASN A 404 0.63 25.42 4.87
C ASN A 404 1.78 24.91 5.74
N ILE A 405 2.85 25.69 5.93
CA ILE A 405 4.01 25.33 6.76
C ILE A 405 4.10 26.29 7.95
N LYS A 406 4.39 25.76 9.14
CA LYS A 406 4.66 26.59 10.32
C LYS A 406 5.87 27.50 10.07
N SER A 407 5.78 28.77 10.47
CA SER A 407 6.77 29.81 10.15
C SER A 407 8.20 29.43 10.53
N GLU A 408 8.38 28.82 11.70
CA GLU A 408 9.67 28.37 12.25
C GLU A 408 10.34 27.28 11.40
N HIS A 409 9.59 26.64 10.50
CA HIS A 409 10.07 25.56 9.64
C HIS A 409 10.20 25.94 8.16
N HIS A 410 9.90 27.19 7.78
CA HIS A 410 10.00 27.65 6.39
C HIS A 410 11.38 27.43 5.79
N LYS A 411 12.46 27.76 6.53
CA LYS A 411 13.84 27.55 6.06
C LYS A 411 14.15 26.07 5.83
N SER A 412 13.72 25.20 6.75
CA SER A 412 13.91 23.75 6.65
C SER A 412 13.19 23.17 5.44
N VAL A 413 11.93 23.54 5.24
CA VAL A 413 11.14 23.04 4.09
C VAL A 413 11.67 23.57 2.77
N ARG A 414 12.14 24.82 2.72
CA ARG A 414 12.83 25.35 1.53
C ARG A 414 14.11 24.57 1.22
N SER A 415 14.91 24.23 2.24
CA SER A 415 16.09 23.37 2.06
C SER A 415 15.70 21.99 1.54
N LEU A 416 14.68 21.37 2.15
CA LEU A 416 14.13 20.09 1.72
C LEU A 416 13.69 20.11 0.26
N LEU A 417 13.09 21.20 -0.23
CA LEU A 417 12.61 21.30 -1.62
C LEU A 417 13.71 21.69 -2.63
N THR A 418 14.81 22.28 -2.18
CA THR A 418 15.91 22.78 -3.05
C THR A 418 17.04 21.79 -3.19
N ASP A 419 17.46 21.19 -2.08
CA ASP A 419 18.54 20.21 -2.03
C ASP A 419 18.27 19.23 -0.87
N PRO A 420 17.45 18.20 -1.12
CA PRO A 420 17.13 17.19 -0.11
C PRO A 420 18.35 16.43 0.40
N ALA A 421 19.39 16.26 -0.43
CA ALA A 421 20.58 15.52 -0.04
C ALA A 421 21.36 16.29 1.03
N ARG A 422 21.62 17.59 0.77
CA ARG A 422 22.23 18.48 1.75
C ARG A 422 21.38 18.65 2.99
N TYR A 423 20.06 18.68 2.85
CA TYR A 423 19.15 18.69 4.00
C TYR A 423 19.31 17.43 4.86
N ALA A 424 19.42 16.25 4.23
CA ALA A 424 19.65 14.98 4.94
C ALA A 424 20.99 14.96 5.69
N ASP A 425 22.05 15.55 5.14
CA ASP A 425 23.38 15.63 5.77
C ASP A 425 23.36 16.42 7.09
N THR A 426 22.40 17.35 7.26
CA THR A 426 22.20 18.06 8.54
C THR A 426 21.62 17.17 9.65
N SER A 427 21.29 15.92 9.35
CA SER A 427 20.65 14.97 10.27
C SER A 427 19.41 15.55 10.96
N PRO A 428 18.39 16.00 10.20
CA PRO A 428 17.29 16.74 10.80
C PRO A 428 16.53 15.89 11.83
N LYS A 429 16.14 16.48 12.96
CA LYS A 429 15.36 15.75 13.98
C LYS A 429 13.85 15.88 13.76
N THR A 430 13.41 17.02 13.23
CA THR A 430 12.01 17.32 12.94
C THR A 430 11.55 16.54 11.71
N HIS A 431 10.39 15.88 11.81
CA HIS A 431 9.77 15.21 10.67
C HIS A 431 8.87 16.17 9.90
N LEU A 432 8.60 15.87 8.63
CA LEU A 432 7.70 16.68 7.79
C LEU A 432 6.35 16.94 8.49
N ALA A 433 5.75 15.91 9.09
CA ALA A 433 4.46 16.02 9.79
C ALA A 433 4.45 17.13 10.87
N ASP A 434 5.59 17.35 11.54
CA ASP A 434 5.71 18.38 12.57
C ASP A 434 5.87 19.79 11.98
N MET A 435 6.30 19.89 10.71
CA MET A 435 6.49 21.14 9.99
C MET A 435 5.21 21.66 9.34
N LEU A 436 4.29 20.75 9.02
CA LEU A 436 3.01 21.05 8.38
C LEU A 436 2.06 21.78 9.35
N LEU A 437 1.31 22.74 8.81
CA LEU A 437 0.27 23.49 9.52
C LEU A 437 -1.11 22.97 9.10
N PHE A 438 -1.56 21.86 9.70
CA PHE A 438 -2.94 21.40 9.57
C PHE A 438 -3.86 22.32 10.38
N LYS A 439 -5.00 22.72 9.80
CA LYS A 439 -5.97 23.66 10.38
C LYS A 439 -7.26 22.96 10.72
#